data_AF-A0A7W0UY54-F1
#
_entry.id   AF-A0A7W0UY54-F1
#
_cell.length_a   1.000
_cell.length_b   1.000
_cell.length_c   1.000
_cell.angle_alpha   90.00
_cell.angle_beta   90.00
_cell.angle_gamma   90.00
#
_symmetry.space_group_name_H-M   'P 1'
#
loop_
_entity.id
_entity.type
_entity.pdbx_description
1 polymer ?
#
loop_
_entity_poly.entity_id
_entity_poly.type
_entity_poly.pdbx_seq_one_letter_code
_entity_poly.pdbx_strand_id
1 'polypeptide(L)' 'AGTAITGETKDTNHMANFVECIRTRKEPNAPVEIGYRSAVAAHLANMSYRQKQRVTLESVMQSARR' A
#
# COMPACT_ATOMS: atom_id res chain seq x y z
N ALA A 1 9.18 27.67 -18.11
CA ALA A 1 10.19 26.68 -17.67
C ALA A 1 9.52 25.69 -16.72
N GLY A 2 9.83 24.39 -16.82
CA GLY A 2 9.27 23.39 -15.92
C GLY A 2 9.93 23.48 -14.53
N THR A 3 9.12 23.44 -13.48
CA THR A 3 9.60 23.41 -12.10
C THR A 3 10.25 22.07 -11.81
N ALA A 4 11.43 22.08 -11.18
CA ALA A 4 12.08 20.85 -10.74
C ALA A 4 11.25 20.16 -9.65
N ILE A 5 10.91 18.88 -9.85
CA ILE A 5 10.36 18.04 -8.79
C ILE A 5 11.54 17.71 -7.85
N THR A 6 11.63 18.41 -6.72
CA THR A 6 12.73 18.26 -5.75
C THR A 6 12.61 17.00 -4.89
N GLY A 7 11.48 16.28 -5.01
CA GLY A 7 11.20 15.07 -4.23
C GLY A 7 10.92 15.34 -2.75
N GLU A 8 10.82 16.59 -2.32
CA GLU A 8 10.65 16.93 -0.92
C GLU A 8 9.23 16.59 -0.43
N THR A 9 9.13 15.53 0.37
CA THR A 9 7.97 15.23 1.22
C THR A 9 8.33 15.57 2.66
N LYS A 10 7.36 16.01 3.47
CA LYS A 10 7.54 16.11 4.92
C LYS A 10 7.94 14.71 5.43
N ASP A 11 9.05 14.60 6.18
CA ASP A 11 9.68 13.36 6.67
C ASP A 11 10.67 12.67 5.69
N THR A 12 10.78 11.33 5.74
CA THR A 12 11.69 10.55 4.88
C THR A 12 11.30 10.76 3.43
N ASN A 13 12.24 11.26 2.61
CA ASN A 13 11.99 11.53 1.20
C ASN A 13 11.74 10.23 0.43
N HIS A 14 10.46 9.98 0.13
CA HIS A 14 10.01 8.73 -0.49
C HIS A 14 10.58 8.55 -1.90
N MET A 15 10.65 9.63 -2.67
CA MET A 15 11.14 9.61 -4.04
C MET A 15 12.65 9.40 -4.09
N ALA A 16 13.42 10.01 -3.18
CA ALA A 16 14.84 9.79 -3.05
C ALA A 16 15.15 8.32 -2.73
N ASN A 17 14.43 7.72 -1.77
CA ASN A 17 14.57 6.30 -1.46
C ASN A 17 14.27 5.41 -2.67
N PHE A 18 13.18 5.68 -3.40
CA PHE A 18 12.81 4.90 -4.58
C PHE A 18 13.91 4.93 -5.66
N VAL A 19 14.40 6.12 -6.02
CA VAL A 19 15.42 6.26 -7.05
C VAL A 19 16.75 5.65 -6.59
N GLU A 20 17.12 5.77 -5.31
CA GLU A 20 18.28 5.07 -4.74
C GLU A 20 18.15 3.54 -4.84
N CYS A 21 16.98 2.99 -4.51
CA CYS A 21 16.72 1.55 -4.60
C CYS A 21 16.84 1.04 -6.03
N ILE A 22 16.38 1.82 -7.03
CA ILE A 22 16.60 1.48 -8.46
C ILE A 22 18.09 1.38 -8.79
N ARG A 23 18.89 2.36 -8.35
CA ARG A 23 20.34 2.42 -8.65
C ARG A 23 21.12 1.31 -7.97
N THR A 24 20.83 1.07 -6.70
CA THR A 24 21.58 0.16 -5.83
C THR A 24 21.04 -1.26 -5.83
N ARG A 25 19.83 -1.47 -6.35
CA ARG A 25 19.06 -2.72 -6.22
C ARG A 25 18.74 -3.11 -4.77
N LYS A 26 18.84 -2.18 -3.83
CA LYS A 26 18.35 -2.32 -2.45
C LYS A 26 16.81 -2.44 -2.45
N GLU A 27 16.28 -3.14 -1.46
CA GLU A 27 14.84 -3.20 -1.20
C GLU A 27 14.26 -1.82 -0.78
N PRO A 28 13.14 -1.36 -1.38
CA PRO A 28 12.48 -0.12 -0.99
C PRO A 28 12.01 -0.12 0.46
N ASN A 29 11.93 1.06 1.09
CA ASN A 29 11.33 1.20 2.43
C ASN A 29 9.85 0.77 2.47
N ALA A 30 9.18 0.77 1.31
CA ALA A 30 7.83 0.26 1.12
C ALA A 30 7.84 -0.91 0.09
N PRO A 31 8.12 -2.15 0.54
CA PRO A 31 8.03 -3.33 -0.31
C PRO A 31 6.60 -3.58 -0.82
N VAL A 32 6.48 -4.39 -1.87
CA VAL A 32 5.20 -4.68 -2.53
C VAL A 32 4.20 -5.36 -1.59
N GLU A 33 4.68 -6.19 -0.67
CA GLU A 33 3.88 -6.92 0.32
C GLU A 33 3.14 -5.96 1.26
N ILE A 34 3.76 -4.82 1.61
CA ILE A 34 3.11 -3.78 2.42
C ILE A 34 1.99 -3.13 1.63
N GLY A 35 2.20 -2.82 0.35
CA GLY A 35 1.17 -2.29 -0.54
C GLY A 35 -0.01 -3.25 -0.70
N TYR A 36 0.28 -4.53 -0.94
CA TYR A 36 -0.73 -5.59 -1.03
C TYR A 36 -1.58 -5.70 0.24
N ARG A 37 -0.94 -5.79 1.41
CA ARG A 37 -1.65 -5.88 2.71
C ARG A 37 -2.49 -4.64 3.00
N SER A 38 -2.00 -3.47 2.62
CA SER A 38 -2.72 -2.20 2.77
C SER A 38 -3.98 -2.16 1.90
N ALA A 39 -3.87 -2.59 0.64
CA ALA A 39 -5.02 -2.68 -0.26
C ALA A 39 -6.08 -3.69 0.24
N VAL A 40 -5.65 -4.87 0.71
CA VAL A 40 -6.54 -5.85 1.33
C VAL A 40 -7.28 -5.24 2.52
N ALA A 41 -6.57 -4.55 3.42
CA ALA A 41 -7.18 -3.89 4.58
C ALA A 41 -8.22 -2.83 4.17
N ALA A 42 -7.92 -2.00 3.18
CA ALA A 42 -8.85 -0.99 2.66
C ALA A 42 -10.13 -1.63 2.09
N HIS A 43 -10.00 -2.72 1.33
CA HIS A 43 -11.16 -3.46 0.82
C HIS A 43 -11.99 -4.09 1.94
N LEU A 44 -11.35 -4.70 2.95
CA LEU A 44 -12.05 -5.27 4.10
C LEU A 44 -12.82 -4.20 4.90
N ALA A 45 -12.22 -3.02 5.09
CA ALA A 45 -12.87 -1.89 5.75
C ALA A 45 -14.12 -1.42 4.97
N ASN A 46 -13.99 -1.27 3.64
CA ASN A 46 -15.11 -0.90 2.78
C ASN A 46 -16.24 -1.94 2.83
N MET A 47 -15.92 -3.24 2.83
CA MET A 47 -16.92 -4.30 2.95
C MET A 47 -17.62 -4.26 4.32
N SER A 48 -16.84 -4.12 5.40
CA SER A 48 -17.39 -4.03 6.76
C SER A 48 -18.35 -2.85 6.90
N TYR A 49 -17.96 -1.68 6.38
CA TYR A 49 -18.79 -0.48 6.39
C TYR A 49 -20.13 -0.70 5.66
N ARG A 50 -20.10 -1.27 4.45
CA ARG A 50 -21.30 -1.49 3.63
C ARG A 50 -22.23 -2.56 4.19
N GLN A 51 -21.67 -3.61 4.78
CA GLN A 51 -22.45 -4.74 5.30
C GLN A 51 -22.88 -4.54 6.76
N LYS A 52 -22.36 -3.51 7.44
CA LYS A 52 -22.58 -3.24 8.86
C LYS A 52 -22.27 -4.43 9.77
N GLN A 53 -21.23 -5.18 9.42
CA GLN A 53 -20.77 -6.33 10.19
C GLN A 53 -19.24 -6.40 10.21
N ARG A 54 -18.70 -7.16 11.17
CA ARG A 54 -17.27 -7.47 11.19
C ARG A 54 -16.93 -8.36 9.99
N VAL A 55 -15.88 -7.99 9.26
CA VAL A 55 -15.35 -8.76 8.12
C VAL A 55 -13.89 -9.10 8.41
N THR A 56 -13.51 -10.36 8.21
CA THR A 56 -12.11 -10.80 8.29
C THR A 56 -11.66 -11.37 6.96
N LEU A 57 -10.35 -11.55 6.77
CA LEU A 57 -9.83 -12.18 5.56
C LEU A 57 -10.37 -13.61 5.43
N GLU A 58 -10.43 -14.36 6.53
CA GLU A 58 -10.97 -15.73 6.54
C GLU A 58 -12.44 -15.77 6.10
N SER A 59 -13.29 -14.87 6.61
CA SER A 59 -14.72 -14.86 6.27
C SER A 59 -14.96 -14.57 4.79
N VAL A 60 -14.15 -13.67 4.20
CA VAL A 60 -14.22 -13.35 2.76
C VAL A 60 -13.77 -14.55 1.92
N MET A 61 -12.64 -15.17 2.28
CA MET A 61 -12.12 -16.34 1.56
C MET A 61 -13.07 -17.55 1.65
N GLN A 62 -13.73 -17.76 2.79
CA GLN A 62 -14.73 -18.81 2.94
C GLN A 62 -15.95 -18.58 2.04
N SER A 63 -16.37 -17.32 1.88
CA SER A 63 -17.51 -16.96 1.04
C SER A 63 -17.21 -17.14 -0.45
N ALA A 64 -15.98 -16.85 -0.89
CA ALA A 64 -15.55 -17.01 -2.29
C ALA A 64 -15.35 -18.47 -2.73
N ARG A 65 -15.30 -19.41 -1.79
CA ARG A 65 -15.15 -20.86 -2.05
C ARG A 65 -16.49 -21.60 -2.17
N ARG A 66 -17.60 -20.90 -1.94
CA ARG A 66 -18.96 -21.42 -2.11
C ARG A 66 -19.48 -21.02 -3.48
#